data_AF-A0A0Q6MDR9-F1
#
_entry.id   AF-A0A0Q6MDR9-F1
#
_cell.length_a   1.000
_cell.length_b   1.000
_cell.length_c   1.000
_cell.angle_alpha   90.00
_cell.angle_beta   90.00
_cell.angle_gamma   90.00
#
_symmetry.space_group_name_H-M   'P 1'
#
loop_
_entity.id
_entity.type
_entity.pdbx_description
1 polymer ?
#
loop_
_entity_poly.entity_id
_entity_poly.type
_entity_poly.pdbx_seq_one_letter_code
_entity_poly.pdbx_strand_id
1 'polypeptide(L)'
;MLFSTGCVQQIPIQTQFNNAEHEFANKPGKATISGQAFMRRNDGVVVYAAGSPVYLTPQTPYTMEAFNRSASATGPVVFTNPDARLKDYTRVTQTNGEGRFTFSGVPDGPFIVATTVHWMAGDMRQGGDLTKLFVVTNGQGHDIIMTR
;
A
#
# COMPACT_ATOMS: atom_id res chain seq x y z
N MET A 1 3.35 -16.30 32.33
CA MET A 1 2.95 -15.81 30.99
C MET A 1 4.04 -14.88 30.49
N LEU A 2 4.94 -15.37 29.63
CA LEU A 2 5.88 -14.49 28.92
C LEU A 2 5.12 -13.87 27.75
N PHE A 3 4.81 -12.58 27.85
CA PHE A 3 4.31 -11.81 26.72
C PHE A 3 5.52 -11.45 25.85
N SER A 4 5.71 -12.17 24.74
CA SER A 4 6.64 -11.77 23.70
C SER A 4 6.11 -10.49 23.05
N THR A 5 6.53 -9.33 23.56
CA THR A 5 6.35 -8.06 22.88
C THR A 5 7.20 -8.10 21.61
N GLY A 6 6.59 -8.38 20.46
CA GLY A 6 7.25 -8.17 19.18
C GLY A 6 7.76 -6.74 19.14
N CYS A 7 9.08 -6.56 18.99
CA CYS A 7 9.69 -5.24 19.04
C CYS A 7 9.21 -4.42 17.83
N VAL A 8 8.36 -3.42 18.09
CA VAL A 8 7.94 -2.45 17.07
C VAL A 8 9.15 -1.59 16.74
N GLN A 9 9.52 -1.53 15.47
CA GLN A 9 10.67 -0.77 15.01
C GLN A 9 10.26 0.68 14.77
N GLN A 10 10.87 1.60 15.52
CA GLN A 10 10.69 3.03 15.32
C GLN A 10 11.78 3.55 14.37
N ILE A 11 11.38 4.01 13.19
CA ILE A 11 12.32 4.39 12.13
C ILE A 11 12.01 5.82 11.66
N PRO A 12 12.96 6.76 11.67
CA PRO A 12 12.77 8.06 11.04
C PRO A 12 12.90 7.98 9.51
N ILE A 13 12.10 8.76 8.80
CA ILE A 13 12.29 9.05 7.37
C ILE A 13 13.31 10.19 7.25
N GLN A 14 14.40 9.96 6.52
CA GLN A 14 15.48 10.94 6.36
C GLN A 14 15.21 11.92 5.22
N THR A 15 14.52 11.46 4.19
CA THR A 15 14.12 12.27 3.04
C THR A 15 13.14 13.35 3.49
N GLN A 16 13.45 14.60 3.18
CA GLN A 16 12.56 15.71 3.46
C GLN A 16 11.32 15.65 2.56
N PHE A 17 10.16 15.94 3.12
CA PHE A 17 8.93 16.04 2.33
C PHE A 17 8.94 17.28 1.43
N ASN A 18 8.85 17.05 0.12
CA ASN A 18 8.76 18.09 -0.90
C ASN A 18 7.39 18.06 -1.59
N ASN A 19 6.59 19.12 -1.44
CA ASN A 19 5.25 19.20 -2.04
C ASN A 19 5.30 19.03 -3.57
N ALA A 20 6.25 19.68 -4.24
CA ALA A 20 6.34 19.71 -5.70
C ALA A 20 6.49 18.32 -6.33
N GLU A 21 7.12 17.39 -5.61
CA GLU A 21 7.30 15.99 -6.06
C GLU A 21 5.99 15.20 -6.03
N HIS A 22 5.00 15.62 -5.23
CA HIS A 22 3.74 14.91 -5.04
C HIS A 22 2.58 15.55 -5.82
N GLU A 23 2.71 16.82 -6.22
CA GLU A 23 1.66 17.63 -6.86
C GLU A 23 1.01 16.97 -8.07
N PHE A 24 1.73 16.13 -8.81
CA PHE A 24 1.17 15.44 -9.97
C PHE A 24 -0.01 14.53 -9.60
N ALA A 25 -0.03 13.95 -8.39
CA ALA A 25 -1.08 13.02 -7.95
C ALA A 25 -2.46 13.68 -7.80
N ASN A 26 -2.49 15.00 -7.61
CA ASN A 26 -3.71 15.79 -7.48
C ASN A 26 -4.18 16.39 -8.81
N LYS A 27 -3.42 16.20 -9.89
CA LYS A 27 -3.86 16.62 -11.23
C LYS A 27 -5.04 15.75 -11.69
N PRO A 28 -5.95 16.31 -12.51
CA PRO A 28 -6.94 15.52 -13.21
C PRO A 28 -6.28 14.43 -14.06
N GLY A 29 -6.88 13.25 -14.06
CA GLY A 29 -6.39 12.10 -14.82
C GLY A 29 -7.50 11.39 -15.56
N LYS A 30 -7.12 10.47 -16.45
CA LYS A 30 -8.06 9.67 -17.26
C LYS A 30 -7.97 8.18 -16.98
N ALA A 31 -6.91 7.73 -16.31
CA ALA A 31 -6.69 6.32 -16.07
C ALA A 31 -7.68 5.79 -15.02
N THR A 32 -8.07 4.53 -15.23
CA THR A 32 -8.76 3.70 -14.23
C THR A 32 -7.80 2.60 -13.80
N ILE A 33 -7.56 2.51 -12.49
CA ILE A 33 -6.71 1.50 -11.89
C ILE A 33 -7.61 0.51 -11.18
N SER A 34 -7.76 -0.69 -11.73
CA SER A 34 -8.45 -1.80 -11.11
C SER A 34 -7.46 -2.80 -10.55
N GLY A 35 -7.94 -3.67 -9.67
CA GLY A 35 -7.14 -4.81 -9.26
C GLY A 35 -7.87 -5.74 -8.33
N GLN A 36 -7.16 -6.80 -7.96
CA GLN A 36 -7.59 -7.79 -6.98
C GLN A 36 -6.45 -8.11 -6.02
N ALA A 37 -6.75 -8.15 -4.73
CA ALA A 37 -5.79 -8.43 -3.68
C ALA A 37 -6.16 -9.71 -2.90
N PHE A 38 -5.21 -10.63 -2.82
CA PHE A 38 -5.35 -11.88 -2.08
C PHE A 38 -3.98 -12.45 -1.69
N MET A 39 -3.97 -13.39 -0.76
CA MET A 39 -2.82 -14.25 -0.48
C MET A 39 -3.24 -15.71 -0.55
N ARG A 40 -2.31 -16.58 -0.95
CA ARG A 40 -2.51 -18.02 -0.92
C ARG A 40 -1.84 -18.59 0.33
N ARG A 41 -2.62 -19.28 1.15
CA ARG A 41 -2.10 -20.04 2.28
C ARG A 41 -1.36 -21.30 1.80
N ASN A 42 -0.49 -21.84 2.64
CA ASN A 42 0.25 -23.07 2.34
C ASN A 42 -0.66 -24.29 2.09
N ASP A 43 -1.88 -24.30 2.65
CA ASP A 43 -2.89 -25.35 2.40
C ASP A 43 -3.71 -25.12 1.11
N GLY A 44 -3.34 -24.13 0.30
CA GLY A 44 -3.98 -23.84 -0.98
C GLY A 44 -5.21 -22.95 -0.91
N VAL A 45 -5.69 -22.60 0.29
CA VAL A 45 -6.82 -21.69 0.48
C VAL A 45 -6.42 -20.26 0.09
N VAL A 46 -7.27 -19.61 -0.70
CA VAL A 46 -7.13 -18.19 -1.05
C VAL A 46 -7.83 -17.35 0.01
N VAL A 47 -7.12 -16.36 0.55
CA VAL A 47 -7.65 -15.35 1.45
C VAL A 47 -7.67 -14.03 0.73
N TYR A 48 -8.86 -13.52 0.44
CA TYR A 48 -9.03 -12.20 -0.18
C TYR A 48 -8.81 -11.09 0.86
N ALA A 49 -8.36 -9.93 0.38
CA ALA A 49 -8.25 -8.71 1.17
C ALA A 49 -9.63 -8.11 1.50
N ALA A 50 -10.65 -8.89 1.84
CA ALA A 50 -12.03 -8.44 1.90
C ALA A 50 -12.24 -7.30 2.91
N GLY A 51 -12.75 -6.15 2.45
CA GLY A 51 -12.97 -4.97 3.28
C GLY A 51 -11.70 -4.23 3.71
N SER A 52 -10.52 -4.62 3.23
CA SER A 52 -9.27 -3.90 3.49
C SER A 52 -9.21 -2.56 2.74
N PRO A 53 -8.66 -1.50 3.35
CA PRO A 53 -8.36 -0.27 2.63
C PRO A 53 -7.25 -0.53 1.60
N VAL A 54 -7.33 0.16 0.46
CA VAL A 54 -6.29 0.22 -0.56
C VAL A 54 -5.85 1.66 -0.68
N TYR A 55 -4.54 1.87 -0.56
CA TYR A 55 -3.91 3.18 -0.65
C TYR A 55 -3.21 3.29 -2.00
N LEU A 56 -3.45 4.39 -2.70
CA LEU A 56 -2.74 4.77 -3.91
C LEU A 56 -1.97 6.05 -3.62
N THR A 57 -0.66 5.93 -3.53
CA THR A 57 0.27 7.00 -3.12
C THR A 57 1.22 7.30 -4.27
N PRO A 58 1.56 8.58 -4.57
CA PRO A 58 2.60 8.89 -5.55
C PRO A 58 3.93 8.25 -5.17
N GLN A 59 4.66 7.75 -6.15
CA GLN A 59 5.98 7.18 -5.95
C GLN A 59 7.05 8.29 -6.06
N THR A 60 7.33 8.94 -4.94
CA THR A 60 8.38 9.98 -4.78
C THR A 60 9.57 9.43 -4.01
N PRO A 61 10.72 10.14 -3.98
CA PRO A 61 11.84 9.80 -3.09
C PRO A 61 11.41 9.59 -1.63
N TYR A 62 10.54 10.46 -1.10
CA TYR A 62 10.02 10.37 0.27
C TYR A 62 9.27 9.06 0.52
N THR A 63 8.30 8.74 -0.33
CA THR A 63 7.49 7.53 -0.18
C THR A 63 8.27 6.25 -0.48
N MET A 64 9.27 6.35 -1.36
CA MET A 64 10.16 5.22 -1.67
C MET A 64 11.10 4.90 -0.51
N GLU A 65 11.61 5.91 0.20
CA GLU A 65 12.35 5.64 1.44
C GLU A 65 11.46 4.91 2.44
N ALA A 66 10.26 5.45 2.72
CA ALA A 66 9.32 4.83 3.65
C ALA A 66 9.03 3.37 3.24
N PHE A 67 8.69 3.13 1.96
CA PHE A 67 8.48 1.79 1.44
C PHE A 67 9.69 0.86 1.65
N ASN A 68 10.89 1.31 1.28
CA ASN A 68 12.11 0.49 1.40
C ASN A 68 12.48 0.18 2.85
N ARG A 69 12.26 1.13 3.77
CA ARG A 69 12.45 0.95 5.22
C ARG A 69 11.46 -0.09 5.76
N SER A 70 10.19 0.02 5.40
CA SER A 70 9.16 -0.95 5.78
C SER A 70 9.43 -2.35 5.20
N ALA A 71 9.84 -2.43 3.93
CA ALA A 71 10.12 -3.71 3.26
C ALA A 71 11.36 -4.43 3.84
N SER A 72 12.33 -3.68 4.36
CA SER A 72 13.57 -4.22 4.95
C SER A 72 13.46 -4.49 6.46
N ALA A 73 12.33 -4.13 7.08
CA ALA A 73 12.10 -4.32 8.50
C ALA A 73 11.81 -5.78 8.83
N THR A 74 12.21 -6.21 10.02
CA THR A 74 11.99 -7.57 10.52
C THR A 74 10.73 -7.70 11.38
N GLY A 75 9.93 -6.64 11.45
CA GLY A 75 8.71 -6.57 12.24
C GLY A 75 7.89 -5.32 11.91
N PRO A 76 6.83 -5.02 12.69
CA PRO A 76 6.01 -3.83 12.49
C PRO A 76 6.84 -2.55 12.58
N VAL A 77 6.66 -1.67 11.60
CA VAL A 77 7.34 -0.36 11.56
C VAL A 77 6.39 0.74 11.96
N VAL A 78 6.90 1.67 12.77
CA VAL A 78 6.29 2.95 13.05
C VAL A 78 7.27 4.04 12.63
N PHE A 79 6.84 4.90 11.70
CA PHE A 79 7.64 6.08 11.37
C PHE A 79 7.50 7.12 12.48
N THR A 80 8.63 7.67 12.95
CA THR A 80 8.63 8.63 14.07
C THR A 80 8.35 10.07 13.64
N ASN A 81 8.55 10.37 12.35
CA ASN A 81 8.38 11.70 11.76
C ASN A 81 7.62 11.66 10.41
N PRO A 82 6.47 10.95 10.30
CA PRO A 82 5.70 10.96 9.07
C PRO A 82 5.17 12.39 8.82
N ASP A 83 5.31 12.86 7.59
CA ASP A 83 4.78 14.16 7.21
C ASP A 83 3.28 14.03 6.94
N ALA A 84 2.48 14.77 7.70
CA ALA A 84 1.03 14.72 7.61
C ALA A 84 0.48 15.14 6.24
N ARG A 85 1.25 15.90 5.44
CA ARG A 85 0.85 16.36 4.10
C ARG A 85 0.75 15.22 3.08
N LEU A 86 1.39 14.07 3.32
CA LEU A 86 1.30 12.93 2.39
C LEU A 86 -0.15 12.46 2.18
N LYS A 87 -1.01 12.61 3.20
CA LYS A 87 -2.43 12.24 3.10
C LYS A 87 -3.16 13.03 2.00
N ASP A 88 -2.73 14.26 1.72
CA ASP A 88 -3.36 15.13 0.73
C ASP A 88 -3.05 14.70 -0.72
N TYR A 89 -2.12 13.75 -0.89
CA TYR A 89 -1.75 13.14 -2.17
C TYR A 89 -2.06 11.64 -2.23
N THR A 90 -2.62 11.08 -1.16
CA THR A 90 -2.94 9.65 -1.08
C THR A 90 -4.42 9.44 -1.32
N ARG A 91 -4.76 8.63 -2.32
CA ARG A 91 -6.15 8.23 -2.56
C ARG A 91 -6.42 6.93 -1.82
N VAL A 92 -7.63 6.80 -1.28
CA VAL A 92 -8.05 5.61 -0.53
C VAL A 92 -9.34 5.07 -1.13
N THR A 93 -9.39 3.76 -1.32
CA THR A 93 -10.62 3.01 -1.60
C THR A 93 -10.67 1.78 -0.71
N GLN A 94 -11.73 0.99 -0.81
CA GLN A 94 -11.89 -0.25 -0.06
C GLN A 94 -12.14 -1.40 -1.04
N THR A 95 -11.57 -2.56 -0.75
CA THR A 95 -11.85 -3.77 -1.50
C THR A 95 -13.25 -4.32 -1.20
N ASN A 96 -13.87 -4.97 -2.18
CA ASN A 96 -15.08 -5.76 -1.97
C ASN A 96 -14.76 -7.16 -1.36
N GLY A 97 -15.78 -8.02 -1.23
CA GLY A 97 -15.64 -9.37 -0.67
C GLY A 97 -14.68 -10.30 -1.44
N GLU A 98 -14.41 -10.00 -2.71
CA GLU A 98 -13.46 -10.74 -3.56
C GLU A 98 -12.08 -10.08 -3.61
N GLY A 99 -11.82 -9.09 -2.74
CA GLY A 99 -10.56 -8.35 -2.74
C GLY A 99 -10.39 -7.40 -3.93
N ARG A 100 -11.45 -7.12 -4.70
CA ARG A 100 -11.37 -6.24 -5.87
C ARG A 100 -11.50 -4.78 -5.47
N PHE A 101 -10.74 -3.90 -6.13
CA PHE A 101 -10.75 -2.46 -5.90
C PHE A 101 -10.68 -1.69 -7.22
N THR A 102 -11.03 -0.39 -7.18
CA THR A 102 -10.89 0.51 -8.33
C THR A 102 -10.60 1.94 -7.88
N PHE A 103 -9.71 2.62 -8.61
CA PHE A 103 -9.52 4.06 -8.59
C PHE A 103 -9.81 4.62 -9.98
N SER A 104 -10.52 5.73 -10.06
CA SER A 104 -10.79 6.46 -11.31
C SER A 104 -10.11 7.82 -11.32
N GLY A 105 -9.96 8.39 -12.53
CA GLY A 105 -9.40 9.72 -12.72
C GLY A 105 -7.94 9.84 -12.23
N VAL A 106 -7.16 8.76 -12.35
CA VAL A 106 -5.76 8.73 -11.91
C VAL A 106 -4.90 9.43 -12.98
N PRO A 107 -4.09 10.45 -12.60
CA PRO A 107 -3.24 11.17 -13.52
C PRO A 107 -2.04 10.31 -13.93
N ASP A 108 -1.38 10.72 -15.01
CA ASP A 108 -0.11 10.11 -15.42
C ASP A 108 0.96 10.36 -14.35
N GLY A 109 1.78 9.34 -14.09
CA GLY A 109 2.84 9.40 -13.09
C GLY A 109 3.09 8.05 -12.41
N PRO A 110 4.16 7.97 -11.61
CA PRO A 110 4.52 6.76 -10.90
C PRO A 110 3.75 6.66 -9.57
N PHE A 111 3.24 5.47 -9.26
CA PHE A 111 2.42 5.23 -8.08
C PHE A 111 2.81 3.93 -7.35
N ILE A 112 2.54 3.93 -6.06
CA ILE A 112 2.56 2.78 -5.18
C ILE A 112 1.11 2.46 -4.81
N VAL A 113 0.67 1.23 -5.07
CA VAL A 113 -0.59 0.70 -4.54
C VAL A 113 -0.28 -0.28 -3.42
N ALA A 114 -0.90 -0.07 -2.26
CA ALA A 114 -0.69 -0.88 -1.07
C ALA A 114 -2.02 -1.27 -0.41
N THR A 115 -2.11 -2.49 0.09
CA THR A 115 -3.22 -2.98 0.91
C THR A 115 -2.71 -4.07 1.84
N THR A 116 -3.59 -4.66 2.63
CA THR A 116 -3.23 -5.74 3.56
C THR A 116 -4.19 -6.92 3.44
N VAL A 117 -3.66 -8.12 3.62
CA VAL A 117 -4.45 -9.35 3.75
C VAL A 117 -4.07 -9.97 5.08
N HIS A 118 -5.06 -10.18 5.95
CA HIS A 118 -4.84 -10.81 7.24
C HIS A 118 -5.92 -11.84 7.52
N TRP A 119 -5.55 -12.91 8.20
CA TRP A 119 -6.49 -13.93 8.69
C TRP A 119 -6.01 -14.49 10.02
N MET A 120 -6.89 -15.23 10.69
CA MET A 120 -6.56 -15.97 11.92
C MET A 120 -6.28 -17.44 11.58
N ALA A 121 -5.13 -17.94 12.03
CA ALA A 121 -4.79 -19.36 12.03
C ALA A 121 -4.70 -19.82 13.49
N GLY A 122 -5.82 -20.33 14.01
CA GLY A 122 -6.01 -20.41 15.46
C GLY A 122 -6.00 -19.01 16.07
N ASP A 123 -5.22 -18.82 17.14
CA ASP A 123 -5.07 -17.52 17.81
C ASP A 123 -3.99 -16.62 17.19
N MET A 124 -3.29 -17.10 16.16
CA MET A 124 -2.24 -16.34 15.50
C MET A 124 -2.76 -15.57 14.29
N ARG A 125 -2.54 -14.25 14.29
CA ARG A 125 -2.77 -13.42 13.10
C ARG A 125 -1.67 -13.70 12.07
N GLN A 126 -2.09 -14.05 10.86
CA GLN A 126 -1.24 -14.33 9.71
C GLN A 126 -1.51 -13.31 8.60
N GLY A 127 -0.64 -13.30 7.59
CA GLY A 127 -0.77 -12.47 6.40
C GLY A 127 0.28 -11.37 6.31
N GLY A 128 -0.12 -10.18 5.88
CA GLY A 128 0.74 -9.01 5.82
C GLY A 128 0.35 -8.05 4.70
N ASP A 129 1.30 -7.20 4.35
CA ASP A 129 1.10 -6.14 3.37
C ASP A 129 1.34 -6.68 1.95
N LEU A 130 0.59 -6.12 1.01
CA LEU A 130 0.76 -6.32 -0.42
C LEU A 130 1.01 -4.96 -1.03
N THR A 131 2.10 -4.83 -1.80
CA THR A 131 2.48 -3.59 -2.44
C THR A 131 2.91 -3.83 -3.87
N LYS A 132 2.50 -2.95 -4.78
CA LYS A 132 2.95 -2.92 -6.17
C LYS A 132 3.31 -1.49 -6.56
N LEU A 133 4.35 -1.36 -7.37
CA LEU A 133 4.78 -0.10 -7.97
C LEU A 133 4.45 -0.16 -9.46
N PHE A 134 3.94 0.93 -10.02
CA PHE A 134 3.59 1.01 -11.43
C PHE A 134 3.59 2.46 -11.92
N VAL A 135 3.59 2.66 -13.23
CA VAL A 135 3.55 3.99 -13.85
C VAL A 135 2.35 4.08 -14.75
N VAL A 136 1.52 5.11 -14.54
CA VAL A 136 0.41 5.46 -15.42
C VAL A 136 0.95 6.33 -16.55
N THR A 137 0.67 5.95 -17.79
CA THR A 137 1.10 6.71 -18.98
C THR A 137 -0.05 6.84 -19.96
N ASN A 138 -0.22 8.03 -20.54
CA ASN A 138 -1.23 8.33 -21.55
C ASN A 138 -2.66 8.00 -21.13
N GLY A 139 -2.96 8.05 -19.83
CA GLY A 139 -4.26 7.67 -19.27
C GLY A 139 -4.62 6.19 -19.44
N GLN A 140 -3.66 5.30 -19.75
CA GLN A 140 -3.92 3.87 -19.85
C GLN A 140 -4.37 3.32 -18.49
N GLY A 141 -5.43 2.51 -18.52
CA GLY A 141 -5.87 1.77 -17.33
C GLY A 141 -4.91 0.65 -17.00
N HIS A 142 -4.84 0.29 -15.72
CA HIS A 142 -4.06 -0.84 -15.23
C HIS A 142 -4.97 -1.80 -14.50
N ASP A 143 -4.80 -3.10 -14.75
CA ASP A 143 -5.38 -4.17 -13.94
C ASP A 143 -4.28 -4.85 -13.13
N ILE A 144 -4.35 -4.72 -11.80
CA ILE A 144 -3.25 -5.08 -10.90
C ILE A 144 -3.64 -6.29 -10.06
N ILE A 145 -2.88 -7.37 -10.19
CA ILE A 145 -2.95 -8.51 -9.27
C ILE A 145 -1.96 -8.31 -8.12
N MET A 146 -2.50 -8.18 -6.91
CA MET A 146 -1.76 -8.03 -5.67
C MET A 146 -1.77 -9.35 -4.91
N THR A 147 -0.65 -10.08 -4.95
CA THR A 147 -0.43 -11.32 -4.22
C THR A 147 1.08 -11.54 -4.00
N ARG A 148 1.43 -12.38 -3.03
CA ARG A 148 2.79 -12.90 -2.80
C ARG A 148 2.74 -14.36 -2.37
#